data_AF-A0A1B0CBS8-F1
#
_entry.id   AF-A0A1B0CBS8-F1
#
_cell.length_a   1.000
_cell.length_b   1.000
_cell.length_c   1.000
_cell.angle_alpha   90.00
_cell.angle_beta   90.00
_cell.angle_gamma   90.00
#
_symmetry.space_group_name_H-M   'P 1'
#
loop_
_entity.id
_entity.type
_entity.pdbx_description
1 polymer ?
#
loop_
_entity_poly.entity_id
_entity_poly.type
_entity_poly.pdbx_seq_one_letter_code
_entity_poly.pdbx_strand_id
1 'polypeptide(L)'
;MLGRKQSLKGEPILADYGPEESLNESADIEWINKLWVRRLMRLCALVSLTSVSLNTPKTFERYPPLQYITFVCDTIVTFLFTSEMIAKMHIRGVYKGEVPYLKDHWCQFDATMVIFLWMSISLQIFEILGIVPGFSYLSIMRAPRPLIMIRFLRVFLKFSMPKSRINQIFKRSSQQIYNVTLFFLFFMSLYGLLGVQFFGELKNHCVLNTTEME
;
A
#
# COMPACT_ATOMS: atom_id res chain seq x y z
N MET A 1 -24.53 -32.39 32.35
CA MET A 1 -23.84 -31.23 31.74
C MET A 1 -22.71 -31.78 30.88
N LEU A 2 -22.79 -31.62 29.56
CA LEU A 2 -21.89 -32.28 28.60
C LEU A 2 -20.44 -31.79 28.74
N GLY A 3 -19.52 -32.74 28.88
CA GLY A 3 -18.08 -32.51 28.99
C GLY A 3 -17.46 -32.06 27.65
N ARG A 4 -16.71 -30.97 27.70
CA ARG A 4 -15.93 -30.47 26.56
C ARG A 4 -14.58 -31.21 26.51
N LYS A 5 -14.53 -32.35 25.83
CA LYS A 5 -13.26 -32.95 25.40
C LYS A 5 -12.78 -32.21 24.16
N GLN A 6 -11.84 -31.27 24.29
CA GLN A 6 -11.00 -30.83 23.19
C GLN A 6 -9.68 -31.62 23.24
N SER A 7 -9.70 -32.80 22.61
CA SER A 7 -8.48 -33.47 22.19
C SER A 7 -8.02 -32.82 20.89
N LEU A 8 -7.17 -31.80 20.99
CA LEU A 8 -6.38 -31.33 19.85
C LEU A 8 -5.26 -32.36 19.66
N LYS A 9 -5.58 -33.44 18.95
CA LYS A 9 -4.57 -34.31 18.35
C LYS A 9 -3.78 -33.42 17.38
N GLY A 10 -2.47 -33.34 17.58
CA GLY A 10 -1.55 -32.51 16.80
C GLY A 10 -1.47 -32.97 15.36
N GLU A 11 -2.46 -32.60 14.55
CA GLU A 11 -2.24 -32.40 13.13
C GLU A 11 -1.49 -31.07 12.99
N PRO A 12 -0.40 -31.01 12.23
CA PRO A 12 0.11 -29.71 11.81
C PRO A 12 -1.07 -29.02 11.13
N ILE A 13 -1.40 -27.81 11.59
CA ILE A 13 -2.33 -26.93 10.90
C ILE A 13 -1.62 -26.56 9.60
N LEU A 14 -1.67 -27.47 8.63
CA LEU A 14 -1.25 -27.25 7.28
C LEU A 14 -2.22 -26.18 6.80
N ALA A 15 -1.69 -24.96 6.65
CA ALA A 15 -2.43 -23.91 6.02
C ALA A 15 -2.87 -24.44 4.66
N ASP A 16 -4.17 -24.61 4.47
CA ASP A 16 -4.83 -24.74 3.18
C ASP A 16 -4.57 -23.43 2.42
N TYR A 17 -3.34 -23.26 1.95
CA TYR A 17 -3.10 -22.57 0.71
C TYR A 17 -3.84 -23.41 -0.30
N GLY A 18 -4.78 -22.78 -1.00
CA GLY A 18 -5.59 -23.46 -1.99
C GLY A 18 -4.73 -24.15 -3.06
N PRO A 19 -5.35 -24.66 -4.13
CA PRO A 19 -4.66 -25.38 -5.23
C PRO A 19 -3.59 -24.57 -5.99
N GLU A 20 -3.24 -23.39 -5.49
CA GLU A 20 -2.18 -22.47 -5.87
C GLU A 20 -0.78 -23.11 -5.91
N GLU A 21 -0.51 -24.16 -5.12
CA GLU A 21 0.82 -24.77 -5.01
C GLU A 21 0.95 -26.06 -5.84
N SER A 22 -0.13 -26.81 -6.03
CA SER A 22 -0.14 -28.07 -6.82
C SER A 22 -0.16 -27.86 -8.33
N LEU A 23 -0.58 -26.67 -8.81
CA LEU A 23 -0.52 -26.32 -10.24
C LEU A 23 0.80 -25.70 -10.68
N ASN A 24 1.73 -25.44 -9.74
CA ASN A 24 3.03 -24.87 -10.05
C ASN A 24 4.10 -25.92 -10.40
N GLU A 25 3.83 -27.22 -10.22
CA GLU A 25 4.80 -28.28 -10.53
C GLU A 25 4.90 -28.58 -12.04
N SER A 26 3.95 -28.13 -12.86
CA SER A 26 3.85 -28.49 -14.27
C SER A 26 4.08 -27.37 -15.29
N ALA A 27 4.39 -26.14 -14.84
CA ALA A 27 4.68 -25.01 -15.73
C ALA A 27 6.14 -24.54 -15.55
N ASP A 28 6.95 -24.69 -16.61
CA ASP A 28 8.40 -24.43 -16.77
C ASP A 28 8.92 -23.01 -16.44
N ILE A 29 8.26 -22.21 -15.60
CA ILE A 29 8.76 -20.89 -15.18
C ILE A 29 9.17 -20.94 -13.71
N GLU A 30 10.20 -21.74 -13.44
CA GLU A 30 10.79 -21.97 -12.11
C GLU A 30 11.51 -20.71 -11.56
N TRP A 31 11.92 -19.77 -12.43
CA TRP A 31 12.80 -18.67 -12.02
C TRP A 31 12.14 -17.64 -11.09
N ILE A 32 10.85 -17.32 -11.27
CA ILE A 32 10.13 -16.30 -10.47
C ILE A 32 9.93 -16.75 -9.03
N ASN A 33 9.77 -18.06 -8.85
CA ASN A 33 9.60 -18.69 -7.54
C ASN A 33 10.93 -18.95 -6.82
N LYS A 34 12.07 -18.51 -7.37
CA LYS A 34 13.35 -18.58 -6.65
C LYS A 34 13.38 -17.61 -5.47
N LEU A 35 14.00 -18.05 -4.37
CA LEU A 35 14.09 -17.25 -3.15
C LEU A 35 14.82 -15.92 -3.38
N TRP A 36 15.85 -15.90 -4.23
CA TRP A 36 16.55 -14.67 -4.58
C TRP A 36 15.62 -13.69 -5.29
N VAL A 37 14.72 -14.15 -6.17
CA VAL A 37 13.87 -13.26 -6.98
C VAL A 37 12.88 -12.61 -6.05
N ARG A 38 12.24 -13.39 -5.18
CA ARG A 38 11.36 -12.83 -4.15
C ARG A 38 12.07 -11.83 -3.23
N ARG A 39 13.35 -12.03 -2.90
CA ARG A 39 14.14 -11.06 -2.12
C ARG A 39 14.42 -9.79 -2.93
N LEU A 40 14.85 -9.93 -4.19
CA LEU A 40 15.11 -8.84 -5.11
C LEU A 40 13.86 -7.96 -5.30
N MET A 41 12.71 -8.56 -5.61
CA MET A 41 11.46 -7.82 -5.83
C MET A 41 11.03 -7.02 -4.59
N ARG A 42 11.31 -7.52 -3.39
CA ARG A 42 11.07 -6.78 -2.14
C ARG A 42 12.04 -5.61 -1.95
N LEU A 43 13.31 -5.79 -2.29
CA LEU A 43 14.28 -4.68 -2.28
C LEU A 43 13.87 -3.62 -3.30
N CYS A 44 13.41 -4.00 -4.49
CA CYS A 44 12.88 -3.08 -5.49
C CYS A 44 11.67 -2.29 -4.97
N ALA A 45 10.78 -2.91 -4.18
CA ALA A 45 9.67 -2.21 -3.56
C ALA A 45 10.13 -1.15 -2.54
N LEU A 46 11.17 -1.46 -1.75
CA LEU A 46 11.78 -0.48 -0.84
C LEU A 46 12.47 0.65 -1.61
N VAL A 47 13.22 0.33 -2.67
CA VAL A 47 13.86 1.33 -3.54
C VAL A 47 12.81 2.24 -4.18
N SER A 48 11.70 1.69 -4.66
CA SER A 48 10.59 2.48 -5.21
C SER A 48 9.98 3.43 -4.18
N LEU A 49 9.84 2.98 -2.92
CA LEU A 49 9.36 3.84 -1.84
C LEU A 49 10.35 4.98 -1.56
N THR A 50 11.64 4.68 -1.44
CA THR A 50 12.67 5.70 -1.24
C THR A 50 12.69 6.69 -2.40
N SER A 51 12.59 6.20 -3.64
CA SER A 51 12.55 7.05 -4.84
C SER A 51 11.37 8.03 -4.82
N VAL A 52 10.15 7.57 -4.50
CA VAL A 52 8.99 8.48 -4.42
C VAL A 52 9.12 9.48 -3.26
N SER A 53 9.72 9.09 -2.12
CA SER A 53 9.99 10.02 -1.01
C SER A 53 11.01 11.10 -1.37
N LEU A 54 11.96 10.79 -2.25
CA LEU A 54 12.96 11.75 -2.74
C LEU A 54 12.43 12.64 -3.88
N ASN A 55 11.33 12.24 -4.52
CA ASN A 55 10.72 12.92 -5.66
C ASN A 55 9.82 14.10 -5.21
N THR A 56 10.45 15.18 -4.75
CA THR A 56 9.79 16.44 -4.36
C THR A 56 10.48 17.61 -5.08
N PRO A 57 9.74 18.61 -5.60
CA PRO A 57 10.32 19.73 -6.35
C PRO A 57 11.42 20.46 -5.56
N LYS A 58 11.22 20.69 -4.26
CA LYS A 58 12.23 21.28 -3.36
C LYS A 58 13.50 20.44 -3.21
N THR A 59 13.38 19.12 -3.26
CA THR A 59 14.54 18.22 -3.23
C THR A 59 15.33 18.31 -4.52
N PHE A 60 14.66 18.45 -5.68
CA PHE A 60 15.33 18.64 -6.97
C PHE A 60 15.97 20.01 -7.14
N GLU A 61 15.37 21.08 -6.59
CA GLU A 61 16.01 22.40 -6.50
C GLU A 61 17.32 22.34 -5.71
N ARG A 62 17.37 21.57 -4.62
CA ARG A 62 18.56 21.43 -3.77
C ARG A 62 19.60 20.47 -4.35
N TYR A 63 19.15 19.39 -4.98
CA TYR A 63 20.00 18.34 -5.55
C TYR A 63 19.52 17.97 -6.97
N PRO A 64 19.90 18.74 -8.00
CA PRO A 64 19.52 18.48 -9.40
C PRO A 64 19.83 17.07 -9.94
N PRO A 65 20.98 16.42 -9.64
CA PRO A 65 21.25 15.08 -10.18
C PRO A 65 20.26 14.02 -9.65
N LEU A 66 19.59 14.28 -8.53
CA LEU A 66 18.63 13.35 -7.93
C LEU A 66 17.41 13.10 -8.80
N GLN A 67 17.03 14.08 -9.64
CA GLN A 67 15.91 13.94 -10.58
C GLN A 67 16.18 12.82 -11.61
N TYR A 68 17.41 12.74 -12.14
CA TYR A 68 17.81 11.70 -13.07
C TYR A 68 18.01 10.35 -12.39
N ILE A 69 18.58 10.35 -11.17
CA ILE A 69 18.77 9.12 -10.39
C ILE A 69 17.42 8.47 -10.07
N THR A 70 16.47 9.23 -9.52
CA THR A 70 15.11 8.72 -9.22
C THR A 70 14.40 8.24 -10.47
N PHE A 71 14.53 8.95 -11.59
CA PHE A 71 14.00 8.51 -12.88
C PHE A 71 14.56 7.15 -13.31
N VAL A 72 15.89 6.99 -13.33
CA VAL A 72 16.54 5.73 -13.72
C VAL A 72 16.15 4.58 -12.79
N CYS A 73 16.15 4.82 -11.47
CA CYS A 73 15.72 3.84 -10.49
C CYS A 73 14.27 3.41 -10.71
N ASP A 74 13.36 4.36 -10.91
CA ASP A 74 11.95 4.10 -11.14
C ASP A 74 11.72 3.32 -12.44
N THR A 75 12.43 3.67 -13.51
CA THR A 75 12.40 2.97 -14.79
C THR A 75 12.81 1.50 -14.61
N ILE A 76 13.97 1.23 -13.99
CA ILE A 76 14.46 -0.14 -13.76
C ILE A 76 13.45 -0.94 -12.94
N VAL A 77 12.97 -0.38 -11.82
CA VAL A 77 12.02 -1.05 -10.93
C VAL A 77 10.69 -1.33 -11.63
N THR A 78 10.19 -0.39 -12.43
CA THR A 78 8.93 -0.57 -13.18
C THR A 78 9.05 -1.65 -14.23
N PHE A 79 10.19 -1.73 -14.94
CA PHE A 79 10.44 -2.83 -15.87
C PHE A 79 10.50 -4.18 -15.17
N LEU A 80 11.16 -4.29 -14.02
CA LEU A 80 11.19 -5.53 -13.23
C LEU A 80 9.78 -5.96 -12.80
N PHE A 81 8.96 -5.05 -12.28
CA PHE A 81 7.58 -5.37 -11.91
C PHE A 81 6.68 -5.70 -13.10
N THR A 82 6.90 -5.04 -14.24
CA THR A 82 6.18 -5.35 -15.47
C THR A 82 6.57 -6.74 -15.98
N SER A 83 7.84 -7.11 -15.93
CA SER A 83 8.30 -8.45 -16.34
C SER A 83 7.73 -9.56 -15.45
N GLU A 84 7.66 -9.34 -14.13
CA GLU A 84 7.01 -10.25 -13.19
C GLU A 84 5.52 -10.41 -13.50
N MET A 85 4.82 -9.30 -13.76
CA MET A 85 3.40 -9.30 -14.10
C MET A 85 3.14 -10.09 -15.39
N ILE A 86 3.90 -9.82 -16.45
CA ILE A 86 3.78 -10.50 -17.74
C ILE A 86 4.01 -12.00 -17.58
N ALA A 87 5.07 -12.39 -16.88
CA ALA A 87 5.37 -13.80 -16.69
C ALA A 87 4.30 -14.51 -15.83
N LYS A 88 3.77 -13.88 -14.78
CA LYS A 88 2.62 -14.44 -14.03
C LYS A 88 1.37 -14.59 -14.90
N MET A 89 1.09 -13.64 -15.78
CA MET A 89 -0.03 -13.71 -16.72
C MET A 89 0.15 -14.83 -17.75
N HIS A 90 1.37 -15.07 -18.22
CA HIS A 90 1.66 -16.20 -19.12
C HIS A 90 1.49 -17.56 -18.45
N ILE A 91 1.90 -17.71 -17.19
CA ILE A 91 1.78 -18.98 -16.45
C ILE A 91 0.31 -19.29 -16.12
N ARG A 92 -0.40 -18.31 -15.56
CA ARG A 92 -1.76 -18.51 -15.01
C ARG A 92 -2.88 -18.35 -16.04
N GLY A 93 -2.56 -17.77 -17.19
CA GLY A 93 -3.54 -17.27 -18.15
C GLY A 93 -4.21 -15.96 -17.66
N VAL A 94 -4.58 -15.11 -18.63
CA VAL A 94 -5.20 -13.80 -18.33
C VAL A 94 -6.66 -13.97 -17.89
N TYR A 95 -7.47 -14.70 -18.68
CA TYR A 95 -8.90 -14.95 -18.43
C TYR A 95 -9.29 -16.43 -18.44
N LYS A 96 -8.55 -17.28 -19.15
CA LYS A 96 -8.82 -18.72 -19.25
C LYS A 96 -7.66 -19.48 -18.61
N GLY A 97 -7.93 -20.06 -17.44
CA GLY A 97 -7.01 -20.84 -16.62
C GLY A 97 -7.75 -21.33 -15.38
N GLU A 98 -7.21 -22.32 -14.66
CA GLU A 98 -7.85 -22.84 -13.44
C GLU A 98 -7.91 -21.79 -12.33
N VAL A 99 -6.89 -20.90 -12.26
CA VAL A 99 -6.84 -19.72 -11.40
C VAL A 99 -6.37 -18.50 -12.22
N PRO A 100 -7.27 -17.80 -12.95
CA PRO A 100 -6.88 -16.73 -13.85
C PRO A 100 -6.31 -15.53 -13.09
N TYR A 101 -5.29 -14.88 -13.67
CA TYR A 101 -4.56 -13.76 -13.04
C TYR A 101 -5.49 -12.65 -12.54
N LEU A 102 -6.52 -12.31 -13.32
CA LEU A 102 -7.46 -11.24 -12.98
C LEU A 102 -8.47 -11.61 -11.88
N LYS A 103 -8.56 -12.87 -11.44
CA LYS A 103 -9.47 -13.26 -10.35
C LYS A 103 -8.82 -13.14 -8.97
N ASP A 104 -7.49 -13.18 -8.88
CA ASP A 104 -6.76 -13.01 -7.63
C ASP A 104 -6.62 -11.52 -7.27
N HIS A 105 -7.15 -11.13 -6.10
CA HIS A 105 -7.10 -9.74 -5.60
C HIS A 105 -5.66 -9.22 -5.44
N TRP A 106 -4.70 -10.10 -5.12
CA TRP A 106 -3.31 -9.69 -5.00
C TRP A 106 -2.65 -9.42 -6.35
N CYS A 107 -2.99 -10.22 -7.37
CA CYS A 107 -2.57 -9.99 -8.76
C CYS A 107 -3.22 -8.73 -9.35
N GLN A 108 -4.50 -8.46 -9.04
CA GLN A 108 -5.17 -7.20 -9.40
C GLN A 108 -4.45 -5.99 -8.77
N PHE A 109 -4.15 -6.06 -7.47
CA PHE A 109 -3.41 -5.00 -6.79
C PHE A 109 -2.03 -4.76 -7.42
N ASP A 110 -1.26 -5.83 -7.65
CA ASP A 110 0.06 -5.74 -8.27
C ASP A 110 -0.02 -5.10 -9.68
N ALA A 111 -1.03 -5.44 -10.48
CA ALA A 111 -1.23 -4.85 -11.82
C ALA A 111 -1.61 -3.36 -11.75
N THR A 112 -2.54 -2.98 -10.87
CA THR A 112 -2.92 -1.58 -10.65
C THR A 112 -1.71 -0.75 -10.20
N MET A 113 -0.85 -1.29 -9.33
CA MET A 113 0.37 -0.64 -8.92
C MET A 113 1.35 -0.43 -10.08
N VAL A 114 1.53 -1.42 -10.97
CA VAL A 114 2.36 -1.27 -12.18
C VAL A 114 1.83 -0.15 -13.09
N ILE A 115 0.52 0.00 -13.23
CA ILE A 115 -0.09 1.10 -13.99
C ILE A 115 0.26 2.46 -13.36
N PHE A 116 0.16 2.62 -12.04
CA PHE A 116 0.59 3.84 -11.34
C PHE A 116 2.08 4.13 -11.50
N LEU A 117 2.93 3.10 -11.52
CA LEU A 117 4.36 3.26 -11.75
C LEU A 117 4.66 3.81 -13.15
N TRP A 118 4.01 3.27 -14.19
CA TRP A 118 4.12 3.77 -15.57
C TRP A 118 3.62 5.20 -15.69
N MET A 119 2.46 5.52 -15.14
CA MET A 119 1.92 6.89 -15.16
C MET A 119 2.87 7.89 -14.49
N SER A 120 3.50 7.49 -13.38
CA SER A 120 4.49 8.33 -12.71
C SER A 120 5.78 8.53 -13.51
N ILE A 121 6.26 7.50 -14.23
CA ILE A 121 7.41 7.65 -15.13
C ILE A 121 7.07 8.61 -16.26
N SER A 122 5.90 8.43 -16.89
CA SER A 122 5.43 9.33 -17.94
C SER A 122 5.35 10.78 -17.45
N LEU A 123 4.81 11.00 -16.25
CA LEU A 123 4.76 12.33 -15.64
C LEU A 123 6.17 12.91 -15.42
N GLN A 124 7.11 12.11 -14.90
CA GLN A 124 8.49 12.54 -14.69
C GLN A 124 9.20 12.89 -16.00
N ILE A 125 8.90 12.19 -17.11
CA ILE A 125 9.37 12.55 -18.45
C ILE A 125 8.86 13.92 -18.86
N PHE A 126 7.56 14.19 -18.66
CA PHE A 126 6.98 15.50 -19.00
C PHE A 126 7.56 16.65 -18.16
N GLU A 127 7.90 16.40 -16.90
CA GLU A 127 8.60 17.36 -16.02
C GLU A 127 10.02 17.65 -16.51
N ILE A 128 10.77 16.61 -16.90
CA ILE A 128 12.14 16.76 -17.43
C ILE A 128 12.14 17.50 -18.78
N LEU A 129 11.13 17.25 -19.63
CA LEU A 129 10.95 17.94 -20.91
C LEU A 129 10.44 19.39 -20.78
N GLY A 130 10.14 19.86 -19.56
CA GLY A 130 9.63 21.21 -19.33
C GLY A 130 8.21 21.46 -19.81
N ILE A 131 7.45 20.41 -20.16
CA ILE A 131 6.06 20.51 -20.62
C ILE A 131 5.12 20.75 -19.43
N VAL A 132 5.44 20.15 -18.27
CA VAL A 132 4.64 20.27 -17.04
C VAL A 132 5.45 21.04 -16.00
N PRO A 133 4.88 22.10 -15.37
CA PRO A 133 5.55 22.80 -14.29
C PRO A 133 5.69 21.90 -13.06
N GLY A 134 6.82 22.00 -12.36
CA GLY A 134 7.14 21.12 -11.21
C GLY A 134 6.15 21.18 -10.03
N PHE A 135 5.34 22.24 -9.93
CA PHE A 135 4.28 22.40 -8.93
C PHE A 135 2.87 22.10 -9.48
N SER A 136 2.76 21.18 -10.43
CA SER A 136 1.47 20.80 -11.00
C SER A 136 0.67 19.87 -10.07
N TYR A 137 -0.66 19.99 -10.11
CA TYR A 137 -1.60 19.05 -9.47
C TYR A 137 -1.45 17.61 -10.01
N LEU A 138 -0.87 17.44 -11.21
CA LEU A 138 -0.59 16.13 -11.80
C LEU A 138 0.32 15.26 -10.93
N SER A 139 1.13 15.88 -10.05
CA SER A 139 1.96 15.17 -9.07
C SER A 139 1.15 14.28 -8.11
N ILE A 140 -0.16 14.54 -7.93
CA ILE A 140 -1.07 13.69 -7.13
C ILE A 140 -1.14 12.26 -7.70
N MET A 141 -0.90 12.05 -9.00
CA MET A 141 -0.85 10.72 -9.59
C MET A 141 0.22 9.81 -8.97
N ARG A 142 1.21 10.38 -8.26
CA ARG A 142 2.24 9.63 -7.53
C ARG A 142 1.79 9.16 -6.14
N ALA A 143 0.70 9.70 -5.59
CA ALA A 143 0.21 9.42 -4.24
C ALA A 143 -0.06 7.92 -3.95
N PRO A 144 -0.47 7.07 -4.91
CA PRO A 144 -0.64 5.64 -4.67
C PRO A 144 0.67 4.85 -4.56
N ARG A 145 1.81 5.37 -5.05
CA ARG A 145 3.08 4.63 -5.09
C ARG A 145 3.56 4.10 -3.74
N PRO A 146 3.45 4.82 -2.60
CA PRO A 146 3.83 4.29 -1.29
C PRO A 146 3.11 2.99 -0.89
N LEU A 147 1.93 2.72 -1.47
CA LEU A 147 1.21 1.45 -1.25
C LEU A 147 2.01 0.23 -1.73
N ILE A 148 3.07 0.42 -2.53
CA ILE A 148 3.97 -0.68 -2.93
C ILE A 148 4.61 -1.37 -1.72
N MET A 149 4.70 -0.67 -0.58
CA MET A 149 5.14 -1.24 0.70
C MET A 149 4.27 -2.44 1.13
N ILE A 150 3.01 -2.51 0.73
CA ILE A 150 2.15 -3.67 0.99
C ILE A 150 2.77 -4.96 0.43
N ARG A 151 3.48 -4.90 -0.72
CA ARG A 151 4.17 -6.07 -1.30
C ARG A 151 5.30 -6.57 -0.39
N PHE A 152 6.01 -5.67 0.28
CA PHE A 152 7.02 -6.00 1.28
C PHE A 152 6.36 -6.59 2.54
N LEU A 153 5.30 -5.95 3.04
CA LEU A 153 4.62 -6.34 4.27
C LEU A 153 3.82 -7.64 4.16
N ARG A 154 3.32 -8.00 2.97
CA ARG A 154 2.49 -9.21 2.73
C ARG A 154 3.12 -10.49 3.26
N VAL A 155 4.45 -10.60 3.24
CA VAL A 155 5.18 -11.76 3.81
C VAL A 155 5.00 -11.85 5.32
N PHE A 156 5.05 -10.72 6.02
CA PHE A 156 4.88 -10.65 7.48
C PHE A 156 3.41 -10.74 7.88
N LEU A 157 2.50 -10.26 7.02
CA LEU A 157 1.05 -10.35 7.20
C LEU A 157 0.48 -11.73 6.89
N LYS A 158 1.32 -12.70 6.50
CA LYS A 158 0.95 -14.09 6.28
C LYS A 158 0.76 -14.78 7.65
N PHE A 159 -0.25 -14.36 8.40
CA PHE A 159 -0.58 -14.97 9.69
C PHE A 159 -1.12 -16.39 9.47
N SER A 160 -0.55 -17.35 10.19
CA SER A 160 -0.98 -18.76 10.20
C SER A 160 -2.28 -18.93 10.99
N MET A 161 -3.34 -18.22 10.61
CA MET A 161 -4.65 -18.29 11.25
C MET A 161 -5.72 -18.57 10.17
N PRO A 162 -6.66 -19.51 10.41
CA PRO A 162 -7.74 -19.78 9.47
C PRO A 162 -8.54 -18.51 9.17
N LYS A 163 -8.81 -18.23 7.87
CA LYS A 163 -9.55 -17.03 7.42
C LYS A 163 -10.87 -16.84 8.16
N SER A 164 -11.56 -17.95 8.50
CA SER A 164 -12.81 -17.95 9.27
C SER A 164 -12.67 -17.35 10.67
N ARG A 165 -11.57 -17.66 11.38
CA ARG A 165 -11.28 -17.15 12.72
C ARG A 165 -10.95 -15.65 12.68
N ILE A 166 -10.18 -15.22 11.69
CA ILE A 166 -9.87 -13.80 11.48
C ILE A 166 -11.16 -13.01 11.25
N ASN A 167 -12.03 -13.48 10.36
CA ASN A 167 -13.31 -12.84 10.07
C ASN A 167 -14.21 -12.74 11.30
N GLN A 168 -14.25 -13.78 12.14
CA GLN A 168 -15.01 -13.76 13.39
C GLN A 168 -14.47 -12.74 14.41
N ILE A 169 -13.14 -12.68 14.58
CA ILE A 169 -12.49 -11.71 15.46
C ILE A 169 -12.76 -10.29 14.95
N PHE A 170 -12.58 -10.06 13.64
CA PHE A 170 -12.79 -8.76 13.03
C PHE A 170 -14.25 -8.32 13.18
N LYS A 171 -15.22 -9.21 12.94
CA LYS A 171 -16.65 -8.90 13.11
C LYS A 171 -16.99 -8.53 14.56
N ARG A 172 -16.50 -9.29 15.53
CA ARG A 172 -16.74 -9.04 16.95
C ARG A 172 -16.09 -7.73 17.41
N SER A 173 -14.82 -7.53 17.08
CA SER A 173 -14.06 -6.32 17.45
C SER A 173 -14.62 -5.08 16.77
N SER A 174 -14.96 -5.17 15.48
CA SER A 174 -15.52 -4.05 14.72
C SER A 174 -16.85 -3.59 15.31
N GLN A 175 -17.74 -4.50 15.70
CA GLN A 175 -19.02 -4.13 16.30
C GLN A 175 -18.84 -3.41 17.65
N GLN A 176 -17.90 -3.87 18.48
CA GLN A 176 -17.62 -3.22 19.76
C GLN A 176 -17.02 -1.82 19.55
N ILE A 177 -16.06 -1.70 18.64
CA ILE A 177 -15.45 -0.41 18.29
C ILE A 177 -16.51 0.53 17.72
N TYR A 178 -17.40 0.06 16.85
CA TYR A 178 -18.47 0.87 16.27
C TYR A 178 -19.34 1.54 17.33
N ASN A 179 -19.80 0.78 18.33
CA ASN A 179 -20.64 1.32 19.41
C ASN A 179 -19.89 2.37 20.25
N VAL A 180 -18.61 2.13 20.56
CA VAL A 180 -17.77 3.06 21.33
C VAL A 180 -17.49 4.33 20.53
N THR A 181 -17.15 4.20 19.24
CA THR A 181 -16.90 5.34 18.36
C THR A 181 -18.13 6.21 18.17
N LEU A 182 -19.33 5.62 18.06
CA LEU A 182 -20.58 6.36 17.97
C LEU A 182 -20.83 7.20 19.24
N PHE A 183 -20.63 6.59 20.41
CA PHE A 183 -20.74 7.27 21.70
C PHE A 183 -19.70 8.40 21.83
N PHE A 184 -18.45 8.13 21.44
CA PHE A 184 -17.39 9.13 21.43
C PHE A 184 -17.71 10.31 20.49
N LEU A 185 -18.20 10.03 19.28
CA LEU A 185 -18.59 11.06 18.32
C LEU A 185 -19.73 11.94 18.86
N PHE A 186 -20.70 11.35 19.58
CA PHE A 186 -21.75 12.09 20.26
C PHE A 186 -21.18 13.08 21.29
N PHE A 187 -20.28 12.64 22.18
CA PHE A 187 -19.67 13.54 23.16
C PHE A 187 -18.77 14.60 22.54
N MET A 188 -17.98 14.24 21.53
CA MET A 188 -17.16 15.22 20.79
C MET A 188 -18.04 16.29 20.13
N SER A 189 -19.19 15.91 19.60
CA SER A 189 -20.15 16.85 19.01
C SER A 189 -20.80 17.73 20.07
N LEU A 190 -21.23 17.15 21.19
CA LEU A 190 -21.84 17.88 22.31
C LEU A 190 -20.87 18.91 22.89
N TYR A 191 -19.64 18.50 23.22
CA TYR A 191 -18.62 19.42 23.74
C TYR A 191 -18.11 20.39 22.68
N GLY A 192 -18.11 20.02 21.40
CA GLY A 192 -17.83 20.94 20.31
C GLY A 192 -18.86 22.06 20.24
N LEU A 193 -20.15 21.74 20.35
CA LEU A 193 -21.23 22.73 20.39
C LEU A 193 -21.15 23.61 21.64
N LEU A 194 -20.98 23.02 22.82
CA LEU A 194 -20.76 23.80 24.05
C LEU A 194 -19.53 24.68 23.95
N GLY A 195 -18.45 24.19 23.33
CA GLY A 195 -17.22 24.92 23.10
C GLY A 195 -17.44 26.19 22.29
N VAL A 196 -18.21 26.11 21.20
CA VAL A 196 -18.55 27.28 20.35
C VAL A 196 -19.48 28.26 21.07
N GLN A 197 -20.36 27.78 21.96
CA GLN A 197 -21.30 28.65 22.69
C GLN A 197 -20.66 29.32 23.90
N PHE A 198 -19.77 28.63 24.62
CA PHE A 198 -19.10 29.15 25.81
C PHE A 198 -17.83 29.93 25.50
N PHE A 199 -17.12 29.54 24.45
CA PHE A 199 -15.86 30.16 24.05
C PHE A 199 -16.00 30.77 22.66
N GLY A 200 -15.58 32.03 22.54
CA GLY A 200 -15.45 32.73 21.27
C GLY A 200 -14.04 32.65 20.70
N GLU A 201 -13.75 33.46 19.69
CA GLU A 201 -12.41 33.55 19.12
C GLU A 201 -11.42 34.18 20.11
N LEU A 202 -10.32 33.48 20.38
CA LEU A 202 -9.23 33.96 21.24
C LEU A 202 -8.27 34.83 20.43
N LYS A 203 -8.71 36.04 20.06
CA LYS A 203 -7.92 37.02 19.27
C LYS A 203 -6.95 37.85 20.11
N ASN A 204 -7.17 37.88 21.43
CA ASN A 204 -6.41 38.75 22.31
C ASN A 204 -5.10 38.07 22.73
N HIS A 205 -4.00 38.66 22.31
CA HIS A 205 -2.65 38.25 22.69
C HIS A 205 -1.93 39.41 23.37
N CYS A 206 -1.09 39.12 24.37
CA CYS A 206 -0.22 40.12 24.94
C CYS A 206 0.90 40.44 23.94
N VAL A 207 0.96 41.69 23.49
CA VAL A 207 2.02 42.21 22.61
C VAL A 207 2.82 43.27 23.35
N LEU A 208 4.02 43.57 22.85
CA LEU A 208 4.81 44.69 23.36
C LEU A 208 4.09 46.00 23.03
N ASN A 209 4.23 47.02 23.87
CA ASN A 209 3.62 48.33 23.62
C ASN A 209 4.10 49.01 22.33
N THR A 210 5.19 48.53 21.75
CA THR A 210 5.79 49.02 20.49
C THR A 210 5.30 48.26 19.26
N THR A 211 4.46 47.23 19.41
CA THR A 211 3.93 46.48 18.27
C THR A 211 2.79 47.27 17.65
N GLU A 212 2.99 47.75 16.41
CA GLU A 212 1.93 48.36 15.62
C GLU A 212 0.89 47.29 15.23
N MET A 213 -0.39 47.63 15.34
CA MET A 213 -1.48 46.76 14.90
C MET A 213 -1.67 46.95 13.40
N GLU A 214 -1.23 45.97 12.60
CA GLU A 214 -1.72 45.79 11.22
C GLU A 214 -3.08 45.09 11.20
#